data_AF-A0A0U5GIW4-F1
#
_entry.id   AF-A0A0U5GIW4-F1
#
_cell.length_a   1.000
_cell.length_b   1.000
_cell.length_c   1.000
_cell.angle_alpha   90.00
_cell.angle_beta   90.00
_cell.angle_gamma   90.00
#
_symmetry.space_group_name_H-M   'P 1'
#
loop_
_entity.id
_entity.type
_entity.pdbx_description
1 polymer ?
#
loop_
_entity_poly.entity_id
_entity_poly.type
_entity_poly.pdbx_seq_one_letter_code
_entity_poly.pdbx_strand_id
1 'polypeptide(L)'
;MSFLRGQIFDQNWKHMDNYSVSWADREITFPTFFRIPAVWWEGGSFFGPEDPRVILENAEGAEPIIVFNMILNAPGNPRAMWLYRPFSDMTAVLTIRGEERKPAEKNWAPFFHNDDDSDGDDGISRAPMTDLHFVYSLHPLRVLKCSIDDGACDWVFQQEVPRMLAVSHDDPHGEMRGGTTFVRVPIQGVSGLQVYAGFPRTHLNFCNAGATYRPELVLLAGFGTSFHIAFASAALAFDLSRADNACGEGRMLVPGGILRWDYAHRQDKMDLLLSVSDAQNRVVQIYGLLRFIHTIPYFAKMSRGKSLADEALWNFPWSVVGNEVLQCSVEAAANSSRVDAGLML
;
A
#
# COMPACT_ATOMS: atom_id res chain seq x y z
N MET A 1 9.31 22.50 13.91
CA MET A 1 8.21 22.83 12.99
C MET A 1 7.89 21.57 12.20
N SER A 2 6.65 21.13 12.18
CA SER A 2 6.22 19.91 11.47
C SER A 2 5.28 20.30 10.34
N PHE A 3 5.59 19.88 9.12
CA PHE A 3 4.84 20.25 7.92
C PHE A 3 4.91 19.13 6.89
N LEU A 4 3.90 19.06 6.03
CA LEU A 4 3.96 18.35 4.76
C LEU A 4 4.19 19.39 3.66
N ARG A 5 5.14 19.14 2.76
CA ARG A 5 5.36 19.99 1.59
C ARG A 5 4.63 19.39 0.41
N GLY A 6 3.63 20.10 -0.11
CA GLY A 6 2.93 19.75 -1.33
C GLY A 6 3.69 20.26 -2.56
N GLN A 7 3.85 19.41 -3.57
CA GLN A 7 4.40 19.75 -4.88
C GLN A 7 3.53 19.12 -5.97
N ILE A 8 3.41 19.80 -7.11
CA ILE A 8 2.71 19.29 -8.29
C ILE A 8 3.73 19.05 -9.40
N PHE A 9 3.51 17.94 -10.11
CA PHE A 9 4.28 17.56 -11.28
C PHE A 9 3.33 17.30 -12.44
N ASP A 10 3.76 17.64 -13.64
CA ASP A 10 3.02 17.29 -14.85
C ASP A 10 3.18 15.79 -15.21
N GLN A 11 2.52 15.37 -16.29
CA GLN A 11 2.59 14.00 -16.80
C GLN A 11 3.99 13.50 -17.23
N ASN A 12 4.96 14.41 -17.33
CA ASN A 12 6.35 14.12 -17.66
C ASN A 12 7.26 14.27 -16.44
N TRP A 13 6.70 14.32 -15.23
CA TRP A 13 7.41 14.51 -13.97
C TRP A 13 8.18 15.83 -13.90
N LYS A 14 7.74 16.85 -14.64
CA LYS A 14 8.29 18.21 -14.53
C LYS A 14 7.59 18.94 -13.37
N HIS A 15 8.39 19.46 -12.44
CA HIS A 15 7.88 20.27 -11.33
C HIS A 15 7.14 21.52 -11.86
N MET A 16 5.97 21.78 -11.28
CA MET A 16 5.15 22.93 -11.62
C MET A 16 5.17 23.95 -10.47
N ASP A 17 5.81 25.10 -10.71
CA ASP A 17 5.85 26.22 -9.77
C ASP A 17 4.69 27.20 -10.03
N ASN A 18 4.13 27.76 -8.96
CA ASN A 18 2.97 28.66 -8.97
C ASN A 18 1.74 28.09 -9.70
N TYR A 19 1.54 26.78 -9.60
CA TYR A 19 0.38 26.11 -10.20
C TYR A 19 -0.78 26.07 -9.21
N SER A 20 -1.92 26.64 -9.59
CA SER A 20 -3.14 26.65 -8.77
C SER A 20 -4.06 25.49 -9.14
N VAL A 21 -4.54 24.79 -8.12
CA VAL A 21 -5.65 23.82 -8.23
C VAL A 21 -6.89 24.46 -7.63
N SER A 22 -7.99 24.47 -8.40
CA SER A 22 -9.31 24.85 -7.89
C SER A 22 -10.02 23.61 -7.37
N TRP A 23 -10.55 23.69 -6.16
CA TRP A 23 -11.35 22.64 -5.54
C TRP A 23 -12.49 23.28 -4.72
N ALA A 24 -13.73 22.93 -5.06
CA ALA A 24 -14.92 23.67 -4.60
C ALA A 24 -14.71 25.19 -4.78
N ASP A 25 -14.92 25.99 -3.73
CA ASP A 25 -14.74 27.45 -3.74
C ASP A 25 -13.31 27.89 -3.34
N ARG A 26 -12.34 26.95 -3.29
CA ARG A 26 -10.95 27.22 -2.88
C ARG A 26 -9.99 27.15 -4.05
N GLU A 27 -8.97 27.99 -3.99
CA GLU A 27 -7.81 27.95 -4.89
C GLU A 27 -6.54 27.67 -4.06
N ILE A 28 -5.77 26.67 -4.46
CA ILE A 28 -4.58 26.21 -3.73
C ILE A 28 -3.40 26.25 -4.67
N THR A 29 -2.45 27.15 -4.42
CA THR A 29 -1.24 27.32 -5.23
C THR A 29 -0.08 26.48 -4.69
N PHE A 30 0.59 25.75 -5.58
CA PHE A 30 1.75 24.90 -5.27
C PHE A 30 3.07 25.49 -5.80
N PRO A 31 4.22 25.19 -5.15
CA PRO A 31 4.36 24.37 -3.94
C PRO A 31 3.78 25.06 -2.70
N THR A 32 3.26 24.26 -1.76
CA THR A 32 2.64 24.77 -0.52
C THR A 32 3.07 23.95 0.70
N PHE A 33 2.83 24.50 1.89
CA PHE A 33 3.10 23.85 3.17
C PHE A 33 1.79 23.60 3.92
N PHE A 34 1.48 22.34 4.15
CA PHE A 34 0.40 21.92 5.02
C PHE A 34 0.92 21.82 6.45
N ARG A 35 0.26 22.52 7.38
CA ARG A 35 0.68 22.56 8.78
C ARG A 35 0.07 21.38 9.52
N ILE A 36 0.91 20.49 10.04
CA ILE A 36 0.48 19.36 10.84
C ILE A 36 0.94 19.57 12.28
N PRO A 37 0.02 19.73 13.25
CA PRO A 37 0.37 19.79 14.66
C PRO A 37 1.17 18.54 15.07
N ALA A 38 2.35 18.72 15.66
CA ALA A 38 3.21 17.62 16.07
C ALA A 38 3.72 17.80 17.48
N VAL A 39 3.98 16.67 18.14
CA VAL A 39 4.66 16.64 19.43
C VAL A 39 6.11 17.08 19.24
N TRP A 40 6.60 17.83 20.21
CA TRP A 40 7.99 18.24 20.30
C TRP A 40 8.48 18.06 21.74
N TRP A 41 9.77 17.84 21.91
CA TRP A 41 10.41 17.76 23.22
C TRP A 41 11.40 18.90 23.42
N GLU A 42 11.56 19.33 24.67
CA GLU A 42 12.61 20.29 25.04
C GLU A 42 13.98 19.77 24.56
N GLY A 43 14.73 20.62 23.86
CA GLY A 43 15.97 20.24 23.16
C GLY A 43 15.85 20.14 21.63
N GLY A 44 14.64 20.30 21.06
CA GLY A 44 14.44 20.54 19.62
C GLY A 44 14.05 19.32 18.78
N SER A 45 13.74 18.19 19.41
CA SER A 45 13.22 17.00 18.70
C SER A 45 11.77 17.25 18.27
N PHE A 46 11.50 17.20 16.97
CA PHE A 46 10.16 17.27 16.40
C PHE A 46 9.74 15.91 15.86
N PHE A 47 8.54 15.46 16.21
CA PHE A 47 8.00 14.16 15.81
C PHE A 47 6.84 14.36 14.83
N GLY A 48 7.19 14.87 13.65
CA GLY A 48 6.22 15.14 12.58
C GLY A 48 5.79 13.88 11.81
N PRO A 49 5.01 14.06 10.73
CA PRO A 49 4.62 12.98 9.83
C PRO A 49 5.81 12.17 9.31
N GLU A 50 5.69 10.86 9.37
CA GLU A 50 6.62 9.87 8.84
C GLU A 50 5.91 9.02 7.77
N ASP A 51 6.66 8.56 6.77
CA ASP A 51 6.20 7.67 5.68
C ASP A 51 4.84 8.07 5.04
N PRO A 52 4.67 9.33 4.57
CA PRO A 52 3.40 9.77 4.01
C PRO A 52 3.05 9.00 2.73
N ARG A 53 1.81 8.54 2.64
CA ARG A 53 1.22 7.94 1.43
C ARG A 53 0.08 8.81 0.96
N VAL A 54 0.09 9.17 -0.31
CA VAL A 54 -0.99 9.92 -0.96
C VAL A 54 -1.85 8.95 -1.74
N ILE A 55 -3.16 9.01 -1.55
CA ILE A 55 -4.14 8.28 -2.33
C ILE A 55 -5.15 9.26 -2.94
N LEU A 56 -5.52 9.01 -4.20
CA LEU A 56 -6.44 9.83 -4.98
C LEU A 56 -7.61 8.97 -5.42
N GLU A 57 -8.81 9.53 -5.30
CA GLU A 57 -10.03 8.95 -5.86
C GLU A 57 -10.38 9.67 -7.16
N ASN A 58 -10.82 8.91 -8.16
CA ASN A 58 -11.38 9.49 -9.38
C ASN A 58 -12.88 9.74 -9.19
N ALA A 59 -13.22 10.70 -8.33
CA ALA A 59 -14.59 11.09 -8.01
C ALA A 59 -14.72 12.62 -8.04
N GLU A 60 -15.88 13.11 -8.47
CA GLU A 60 -16.13 14.56 -8.51
C GLU A 60 -16.16 15.12 -7.08
N GLY A 61 -15.43 16.21 -6.83
CA GLY A 61 -15.30 16.79 -5.51
C GLY A 61 -14.36 16.03 -4.57
N ALA A 62 -13.74 14.93 -5.00
CA ALA A 62 -12.70 14.27 -4.22
C ALA A 62 -11.48 15.20 -4.05
N GLU A 63 -10.85 15.10 -2.89
CA GLU A 63 -9.56 15.72 -2.62
C GLU A 63 -8.52 14.62 -2.30
N PRO A 64 -7.22 14.92 -2.36
CA PRO A 64 -6.21 13.95 -1.96
C PRO A 64 -6.35 13.55 -0.50
N ILE A 65 -6.12 12.27 -0.20
CA ILE A 65 -5.99 11.80 1.18
C ILE A 65 -4.54 11.46 1.44
N ILE A 66 -3.96 12.06 2.46
CA ILE A 66 -2.59 11.78 2.91
C ILE A 66 -2.69 11.03 4.22
N VAL A 67 -2.12 9.83 4.26
CA VAL A 67 -2.02 9.04 5.48
C VAL A 67 -0.57 8.89 5.88
N PHE A 68 -0.28 8.98 7.16
CA PHE A 68 1.09 8.92 7.70
C PHE A 68 1.10 8.39 9.12
N ASN A 69 2.26 7.97 9.62
CA ASN A 69 2.46 7.72 11.04
C ASN A 69 3.07 8.94 11.73
N MET A 70 2.63 9.22 12.95
CA MET A 70 3.16 10.34 13.75
C MET A 70 2.92 10.07 15.24
N ILE A 71 3.82 10.56 16.09
CA ILE A 71 3.65 10.46 17.54
C ILE A 71 2.42 11.25 17.99
N LEU A 72 1.55 10.60 18.76
CA LEU A 72 0.41 11.21 19.42
C LEU A 72 0.81 11.73 20.81
N ASN A 73 0.33 12.91 21.18
CA ASN A 73 0.49 13.43 22.54
C ASN A 73 -0.45 12.71 23.52
N ALA A 74 -0.07 11.50 23.91
CA ALA A 74 -0.82 10.64 24.84
C ALA A 74 0.17 9.88 25.73
N PRO A 75 -0.27 9.30 26.87
CA PRO A 75 0.59 8.48 27.71
C PRO A 75 1.32 7.40 26.91
N GLY A 76 2.64 7.31 27.09
CA GLY A 76 3.50 6.41 26.32
C GLY A 76 3.92 6.91 24.94
N ASN A 77 3.46 8.09 24.50
CA ASN A 77 3.76 8.71 23.21
C ASN A 77 3.63 7.73 22.02
N PRO A 78 2.48 7.03 21.88
CA PRO A 78 2.33 6.02 20.86
C PRO A 78 2.43 6.65 19.47
N ARG A 79 3.08 5.96 18.54
CA ARG A 79 3.07 6.31 17.13
C ARG A 79 1.77 5.82 16.52
N ALA A 80 0.92 6.75 16.10
CA ALA A 80 -0.44 6.46 15.62
C ALA A 80 -0.54 6.59 14.10
N MET A 81 -1.63 6.04 13.56
CA MET A 81 -2.08 6.27 12.19
C MET A 81 -2.83 7.60 12.11
N TRP A 82 -2.50 8.41 11.11
CA TRP A 82 -3.15 9.68 10.85
C TRP A 82 -3.66 9.73 9.42
N LEU A 83 -4.78 10.42 9.24
CA LEU A 83 -5.36 10.78 7.96
C LEU A 83 -5.43 12.30 7.90
N TYR A 84 -5.06 12.87 6.76
CA TYR A 84 -5.11 14.29 6.48
C TYR A 84 -5.69 14.57 5.10
N ARG A 85 -6.63 15.51 5.05
CA ARG A 85 -7.30 16.01 3.86
C ARG A 85 -6.85 17.46 3.63
N PRO A 86 -5.92 17.71 2.68
CA PRO A 86 -5.20 18.96 2.56
C PRO A 86 -6.04 20.13 2.05
N PHE A 87 -7.16 19.88 1.34
CA PHE A 87 -7.98 20.92 0.75
C PHE A 87 -9.11 21.34 1.68
N SER A 88 -9.67 20.42 2.45
CA SER A 88 -10.61 20.71 3.55
C SER A 88 -9.91 21.09 4.86
N ASP A 89 -8.60 20.83 4.98
CA ASP A 89 -7.79 21.01 6.20
C ASP A 89 -8.29 20.17 7.39
N MET A 90 -8.74 18.95 7.10
CA MET A 90 -9.22 18.01 8.12
C MET A 90 -8.12 17.00 8.46
N THR A 91 -7.90 16.77 9.76
CA THR A 91 -6.98 15.76 10.28
C THR A 91 -7.73 14.83 11.24
N ALA A 92 -7.55 13.52 11.08
CA ALA A 92 -8.12 12.51 11.96
C ALA A 92 -7.05 11.52 12.43
N VAL A 93 -7.15 11.08 13.69
CA VAL A 93 -6.35 9.96 14.23
C VAL A 93 -7.14 8.68 14.00
N LEU A 94 -6.57 7.76 13.23
CA LEU A 94 -7.23 6.49 12.96
C LEU A 94 -7.15 5.60 14.21
N THR A 95 -8.30 5.15 14.70
CA THR A 95 -8.43 4.41 15.96
C THR A 95 -9.28 3.17 15.76
N ILE A 96 -8.69 2.01 16.05
CA ILE A 96 -9.37 0.71 15.99
C ILE A 96 -10.33 0.60 17.18
N ARG A 97 -11.61 0.39 16.90
CA ARG A 97 -12.63 0.26 17.94
C ARG A 97 -12.44 -1.01 18.76
N GLY A 98 -12.60 -0.88 20.08
CA GLY A 98 -12.51 -2.01 21.00
C GLY A 98 -11.09 -2.48 21.31
N GLU A 99 -10.05 -1.81 20.80
CA GLU A 99 -8.65 -2.16 21.06
C GLU A 99 -7.87 -1.02 21.71
N GLU A 100 -6.91 -1.39 22.58
CA GLU A 100 -5.90 -0.45 23.03
C GLU A 100 -4.89 -0.17 21.92
N ARG A 101 -4.48 1.10 21.81
CA ARG A 101 -3.52 1.53 20.79
C ARG A 101 -2.17 0.86 21.03
N LYS A 102 -1.58 0.33 19.96
CA LYS A 102 -0.22 -0.22 20.02
C LYS A 102 0.82 0.88 20.23
N PRO A 103 2.00 0.56 20.80
CA PRO A 103 3.08 1.53 20.94
C PRO A 103 3.52 2.14 19.60
N ALA A 104 3.42 1.37 18.50
CA ALA A 104 3.77 1.85 17.18
C ALA A 104 2.90 1.26 16.07
N GLU A 105 2.19 2.13 15.37
CA GLU A 105 1.51 1.88 14.11
C GLU A 105 2.42 2.27 12.94
N LYS A 106 2.73 1.30 12.06
CA LYS A 106 3.56 1.47 10.88
C LYS A 106 3.31 0.33 9.89
N ASN A 107 3.79 0.48 8.65
CA ASN A 107 3.79 -0.58 7.63
C ASN A 107 2.41 -1.05 7.14
N TRP A 108 1.38 -0.23 7.24
CA TRP A 108 0.07 -0.44 6.63
C TRP A 108 0.02 0.21 5.23
N ALA A 109 -0.95 -0.20 4.40
CA ALA A 109 -1.13 0.32 3.05
C ALA A 109 -2.61 0.68 2.77
N PRO A 110 -2.94 1.93 2.44
CA PRO A 110 -4.32 2.36 2.20
C PRO A 110 -4.80 1.96 0.79
N PHE A 111 -6.11 1.78 0.64
CA PHE A 111 -6.79 1.59 -0.64
C PHE A 111 -8.28 1.91 -0.56
N PHE A 112 -8.85 2.24 -1.72
CA PHE A 112 -10.28 2.41 -1.89
C PHE A 112 -10.94 1.08 -2.27
N HIS A 113 -12.00 0.71 -1.58
CA HIS A 113 -12.74 -0.53 -1.80
C HIS A 113 -14.24 -0.28 -1.69
N ASN A 114 -15.01 -0.83 -2.62
CA ASN A 114 -16.46 -0.72 -2.64
C ASN A 114 -17.05 -1.98 -2.00
N ASP A 115 -17.60 -1.88 -0.79
CA ASP A 115 -18.24 -3.02 -0.13
C ASP A 115 -19.50 -3.49 -0.88
N ASP A 116 -20.15 -2.56 -1.59
CA ASP A 116 -21.35 -2.85 -2.36
C ASP A 116 -20.97 -3.35 -3.76
N ASP A 117 -21.42 -4.58 -4.07
CA ASP A 117 -21.31 -5.30 -5.36
C ASP A 117 -21.96 -4.58 -6.57
N SER A 118 -22.28 -3.29 -6.43
CA SER A 118 -22.70 -2.42 -7.52
C SER A 118 -21.52 -2.18 -8.46
N ASP A 119 -21.35 -3.12 -9.39
CA ASP A 119 -20.66 -2.96 -10.66
C ASP A 119 -21.34 -1.83 -11.46
N GLY A 120 -21.10 -0.59 -11.03
CA GLY A 120 -21.51 0.62 -11.71
C GLY A 120 -20.29 1.33 -12.25
N ASP A 121 -19.71 0.80 -13.32
CA ASP A 121 -18.91 1.57 -14.29
C ASP A 121 -19.86 2.32 -15.24
N ASP A 122 -20.89 2.96 -14.67
CA ASP A 122 -21.71 3.91 -15.40
C ASP A 122 -21.11 5.27 -15.08
N GLY A 123 -20.57 5.95 -16.10
CA GLY A 123 -19.88 7.25 -16.02
C GLY A 123 -20.72 8.44 -15.51
N ILE A 124 -21.50 8.23 -14.46
CA ILE A 124 -22.11 9.20 -13.58
C ILE A 124 -21.07 9.52 -12.50
N SER A 125 -20.85 10.79 -12.22
CA SER A 125 -19.92 11.22 -11.18
C SER A 125 -20.26 10.56 -9.85
N ARG A 126 -19.44 9.59 -9.46
CA ARG A 126 -19.55 8.93 -8.16
C ARG A 126 -19.19 9.98 -7.10
N ALA A 127 -20.00 10.05 -6.04
CA ALA A 127 -19.63 10.83 -4.87
C ALA A 127 -18.34 10.26 -4.25
N PRO A 128 -17.50 11.09 -3.62
CA PRO A 128 -16.30 10.61 -2.95
C PRO A 128 -16.62 9.54 -1.90
N MET A 129 -15.74 8.56 -1.77
CA MET A 129 -15.85 7.53 -0.74
C MET A 129 -15.82 8.14 0.67
N THR A 130 -16.62 7.55 1.55
CA THR A 130 -16.69 7.88 2.98
C THR A 130 -15.74 7.07 3.83
N ASP A 131 -15.22 5.97 3.28
CA ASP A 131 -14.38 5.00 3.97
C ASP A 131 -13.08 4.75 3.20
N LEU A 132 -12.01 4.54 3.95
CA LEU A 132 -10.70 4.13 3.44
C LEU A 132 -10.32 2.79 4.07
N HIS A 133 -9.91 1.85 3.24
CA HIS A 133 -9.45 0.55 3.70
C HIS A 133 -7.94 0.53 3.86
N PHE A 134 -7.46 -0.32 4.74
CA PHE A 134 -6.04 -0.51 4.98
C PHE A 134 -5.70 -1.98 5.01
N VAL A 135 -4.75 -2.41 4.18
CA VAL A 135 -4.00 -3.63 4.47
C VAL A 135 -3.14 -3.32 5.68
N TYR A 136 -3.63 -3.71 6.86
CA TYR A 136 -2.98 -3.43 8.13
C TYR A 136 -1.77 -4.34 8.35
N SER A 137 -1.87 -5.58 7.90
CA SER A 137 -0.81 -6.59 7.95
C SER A 137 -1.00 -7.54 6.78
N LEU A 138 0.09 -7.99 6.16
CA LEU A 138 0.06 -8.96 5.06
C LEU A 138 0.13 -10.41 5.57
N HIS A 139 0.76 -10.65 6.71
CA HIS A 139 0.92 -11.98 7.28
C HIS A 139 0.72 -11.98 8.81
N PRO A 140 -0.41 -12.50 9.32
CA PRO A 140 -1.61 -12.86 8.55
C PRO A 140 -2.27 -11.61 7.92
N LEU A 141 -2.94 -11.80 6.78
CA LEU A 141 -3.65 -10.74 6.08
C LEU A 141 -4.77 -10.19 6.97
N ARG A 142 -4.71 -8.89 7.26
CA ARG A 142 -5.72 -8.18 8.04
C ARG A 142 -6.07 -6.87 7.36
N VAL A 143 -7.37 -6.61 7.24
CA VAL A 143 -7.90 -5.41 6.59
C VAL A 143 -8.78 -4.63 7.56
N LEU A 144 -8.46 -3.35 7.70
CA LEU A 144 -9.29 -2.38 8.39
C LEU A 144 -10.16 -1.62 7.38
N LYS A 145 -11.35 -1.23 7.80
CA LYS A 145 -12.15 -0.18 7.19
C LYS A 145 -12.20 0.98 8.17
N CYS A 146 -11.84 2.17 7.72
CA CYS A 146 -11.83 3.38 8.54
C CYS A 146 -12.69 4.46 7.91
N SER A 147 -13.55 5.08 8.72
CA SER A 147 -14.28 6.28 8.33
C SER A 147 -13.28 7.42 8.07
N ILE A 148 -13.40 8.05 6.90
CA ILE A 148 -12.56 9.18 6.52
C ILE A 148 -12.87 10.40 7.40
N ASP A 149 -14.12 10.56 7.84
CA ASP A 149 -14.59 11.77 8.53
C ASP A 149 -14.13 11.86 9.99
N ASP A 150 -14.14 10.74 10.72
CA ASP A 150 -13.82 10.71 12.15
C ASP A 150 -12.65 9.79 12.54
N GLY A 151 -12.15 8.99 11.60
CA GLY A 151 -11.04 8.06 11.82
C GLY A 151 -11.40 6.81 12.64
N ALA A 152 -12.69 6.52 12.86
CA ALA A 152 -13.09 5.27 13.50
C ALA A 152 -12.82 4.08 12.56
N CYS A 153 -12.11 3.06 13.04
CA CYS A 153 -11.74 1.87 12.27
C CYS A 153 -12.31 0.59 12.87
N ASP A 154 -12.71 -0.33 11.99
CA ASP A 154 -13.12 -1.69 12.35
C ASP A 154 -12.37 -2.72 11.50
N TRP A 155 -12.15 -3.91 12.06
CA TRP A 155 -11.70 -5.05 11.28
C TRP A 155 -12.83 -5.53 10.37
N VAL A 156 -12.58 -5.50 9.06
CA VAL A 156 -13.49 -6.09 8.06
C VAL A 156 -13.02 -7.45 7.58
N PHE A 157 -11.73 -7.76 7.77
CA PHE A 157 -11.18 -9.06 7.45
C PHE A 157 -9.98 -9.41 8.31
N GLN A 158 -9.97 -10.65 8.81
CA GLN A 158 -8.85 -11.23 9.52
C GLN A 158 -8.64 -12.65 9.00
N GLN A 159 -7.50 -12.88 8.36
CA GLN A 159 -7.17 -14.17 7.79
C GLN A 159 -6.97 -15.22 8.89
N GLU A 160 -7.63 -16.36 8.72
CA GLU A 160 -7.44 -17.54 9.55
C GLU A 160 -6.83 -18.67 8.73
N VAL A 161 -5.71 -19.21 9.21
CA VAL A 161 -5.03 -20.37 8.61
C VAL A 161 -4.85 -21.41 9.71
N PRO A 162 -5.50 -22.58 9.61
CA PRO A 162 -5.31 -23.63 10.62
C PRO A 162 -3.86 -24.09 10.65
N ARG A 163 -3.34 -24.31 11.86
CA ARG A 163 -1.96 -24.79 12.07
C ARG A 163 -1.63 -26.07 11.30
N MET A 164 -2.61 -26.93 11.03
CA MET A 164 -2.42 -28.17 10.27
C MET A 164 -2.15 -27.94 8.78
N LEU A 165 -2.53 -26.77 8.26
CA LEU A 165 -2.37 -26.39 6.86
C LEU A 165 -1.31 -25.30 6.66
N ALA A 166 -0.82 -24.70 7.76
CA ALA A 166 0.30 -23.79 7.72
C ALA A 166 1.58 -24.58 7.40
N VAL A 167 2.18 -24.32 6.25
CA VAL A 167 3.47 -24.89 5.90
C VAL A 167 4.56 -24.12 6.64
N SER A 168 5.59 -24.84 7.08
CA SER A 168 6.77 -24.20 7.67
C SER A 168 7.62 -23.62 6.54
N HIS A 169 7.93 -22.34 6.65
CA HIS A 169 8.89 -21.65 5.80
C HIS A 169 10.18 -21.42 6.58
N ASP A 170 11.31 -21.60 5.92
CA ASP A 170 12.65 -21.74 6.52
C ASP A 170 13.37 -20.40 6.73
N ASP A 171 12.74 -19.26 6.41
CA ASP A 171 13.32 -17.93 6.69
C ASP A 171 12.74 -17.27 7.95
N PRO A 172 13.40 -17.38 9.11
CA PRO A 172 12.99 -16.70 10.33
C PRO A 172 13.31 -15.20 10.33
N HIS A 173 13.94 -14.67 9.27
CA HIS A 173 14.50 -13.31 9.24
C HIS A 173 13.82 -12.37 8.24
N GLY A 174 12.85 -12.87 7.48
CA GLY A 174 12.10 -12.11 6.48
C GLY A 174 10.65 -11.85 6.88
N GLU A 175 10.17 -10.63 6.66
CA GLU A 175 8.75 -10.31 6.79
C GLU A 175 8.32 -9.27 5.75
N MET A 176 7.25 -9.56 5.01
CA MET A 176 6.66 -8.63 4.06
C MET A 176 5.79 -7.59 4.78
N ARG A 177 6.06 -6.31 4.53
CA ARG A 177 5.49 -5.18 5.27
C ARG A 177 5.25 -3.96 4.38
N GLY A 178 4.17 -3.22 4.64
CA GLY A 178 3.95 -1.86 4.13
C GLY A 178 4.08 -1.71 2.62
N GLY A 179 4.81 -0.68 2.19
CA GLY A 179 5.03 -0.34 0.78
C GLY A 179 4.15 0.80 0.28
N THR A 180 3.71 0.68 -0.98
CA THR A 180 2.82 1.65 -1.63
C THR A 180 1.39 1.59 -1.09
N THR A 181 0.54 2.49 -1.58
CA THR A 181 -0.91 2.28 -1.61
C THR A 181 -1.26 1.07 -2.50
N PHE A 182 -2.44 0.49 -2.31
CA PHE A 182 -3.00 -0.48 -3.25
C PHE A 182 -3.97 0.25 -4.20
N VAL A 183 -3.79 0.09 -5.51
CA VAL A 183 -4.61 0.75 -6.53
C VAL A 183 -5.44 -0.27 -7.31
N ARG A 184 -6.67 0.10 -7.68
CA ARG A 184 -7.58 -0.79 -8.39
C ARG A 184 -7.05 -1.16 -9.77
N VAL A 185 -7.08 -2.47 -10.06
CA VAL A 185 -6.76 -3.04 -11.36
C VAL A 185 -8.07 -3.28 -12.12
N PRO A 186 -8.21 -2.79 -13.37
CA PRO A 186 -9.37 -3.06 -14.19
C PRO A 186 -9.37 -4.53 -14.66
N ILE A 187 -10.12 -5.37 -13.95
CA ILE A 187 -10.39 -6.77 -14.29
C ILE A 187 -11.84 -6.88 -14.73
N GLN A 188 -12.06 -7.50 -15.89
CA GLN A 188 -13.40 -7.74 -16.44
C GLN A 188 -13.79 -9.21 -16.27
N GLY A 189 -15.10 -9.48 -16.25
CA GLY A 189 -15.63 -10.84 -16.39
C GLY A 189 -15.88 -11.61 -15.10
N VAL A 190 -15.68 -11.00 -13.93
CA VAL A 190 -16.07 -11.58 -12.64
C VAL A 190 -16.79 -10.52 -11.80
N SER A 191 -18.11 -10.59 -11.74
CA SER A 191 -18.90 -9.63 -10.95
C SER A 191 -18.50 -9.71 -9.47
N GLY A 192 -18.47 -8.57 -8.79
CA GLY A 192 -18.10 -8.46 -7.38
C GLY A 192 -16.62 -8.68 -7.04
N LEU A 193 -15.79 -9.09 -8.01
CA LEU A 193 -14.34 -9.17 -7.82
C LEU A 193 -13.72 -7.78 -7.99
N GLN A 194 -13.02 -7.33 -6.96
CA GLN A 194 -12.15 -6.17 -7.05
C GLN A 194 -10.71 -6.60 -6.85
N VAL A 195 -9.82 -6.23 -7.78
CA VAL A 195 -8.39 -6.56 -7.70
C VAL A 195 -7.60 -5.28 -7.50
N TYR A 196 -6.58 -5.36 -6.66
CA TYR A 196 -5.69 -4.25 -6.36
C TYR A 196 -4.24 -4.67 -6.52
N ALA A 197 -3.42 -3.77 -7.06
CA ALA A 197 -1.98 -3.95 -7.11
C ALA A 197 -1.29 -3.02 -6.11
N GLY A 198 -0.30 -3.54 -5.42
CA GLY A 198 0.57 -2.78 -4.53
C GLY A 198 1.98 -3.33 -4.57
N PHE A 199 2.94 -2.53 -4.09
CA PHE A 199 4.32 -2.93 -3.95
C PHE A 199 4.75 -2.88 -2.48
N PRO A 200 4.43 -3.91 -1.69
CA PRO A 200 5.04 -4.09 -0.38
C PRO A 200 6.53 -4.37 -0.48
N ARG A 201 7.18 -4.41 0.68
CA ARG A 201 8.60 -4.73 0.78
C ARG A 201 8.84 -5.84 1.81
N THR A 202 9.59 -6.86 1.44
CA THR A 202 10.21 -7.77 2.40
C THR A 202 11.34 -7.07 3.12
N HIS A 203 11.24 -7.05 4.44
CA HIS A 203 12.28 -6.60 5.36
C HIS A 203 13.12 -7.80 5.78
N LEU A 204 14.42 -7.76 5.47
CA LEU A 204 15.37 -8.84 5.70
C LEU A 204 16.47 -8.39 6.66
N ASN A 205 16.81 -9.25 7.62
CA ASN A 205 17.82 -8.98 8.65
C ASN A 205 18.98 -9.98 8.60
N PHE A 206 19.76 -9.99 7.53
CA PHE A 206 20.94 -10.87 7.44
C PHE A 206 22.25 -10.12 7.10
N CYS A 207 22.18 -8.83 6.74
CA CYS A 207 23.37 -8.01 6.51
C CYS A 207 23.87 -7.39 7.82
N ASN A 208 25.18 -7.43 8.05
CA ASN A 208 25.81 -6.72 9.18
C ASN A 208 25.57 -5.20 9.14
N ALA A 209 25.32 -4.65 7.95
CA ALA A 209 25.02 -3.25 7.72
C ALA A 209 23.57 -2.84 8.11
N GLY A 210 22.75 -3.78 8.59
CA GLY A 210 21.37 -3.54 9.00
C GLY A 210 20.34 -4.13 8.02
N ALA A 211 19.12 -3.61 8.10
CA ALA A 211 17.98 -4.12 7.33
C ALA A 211 18.17 -3.94 5.80
N THR A 212 17.71 -4.94 5.06
CA THR A 212 17.58 -4.92 3.60
C THR A 212 16.09 -4.89 3.24
N TYR A 213 15.72 -4.06 2.27
CA TYR A 213 14.34 -3.95 1.79
C TYR A 213 14.26 -4.35 0.32
N ARG A 214 13.35 -5.27 0.02
CA ARG A 214 13.12 -5.80 -1.31
C ARG A 214 11.66 -5.66 -1.67
N PRO A 215 11.31 -4.93 -2.74
CA PRO A 215 9.93 -4.75 -3.13
C PRO A 215 9.43 -5.91 -3.97
N GLU A 216 8.17 -6.25 -3.82
CA GLU A 216 7.48 -7.27 -4.61
C GLU A 216 6.17 -6.71 -5.16
N LEU A 217 5.71 -7.19 -6.30
CA LEU A 217 4.34 -6.94 -6.76
C LEU A 217 3.40 -7.88 -5.99
N VAL A 218 2.42 -7.32 -5.30
CA VAL A 218 1.34 -8.09 -4.68
C VAL A 218 0.00 -7.70 -5.29
N LEU A 219 -0.81 -8.72 -5.61
CA LEU A 219 -2.20 -8.56 -6.00
C LEU A 219 -3.11 -9.01 -4.88
N LEU A 220 -3.96 -8.09 -4.42
CA LEU A 220 -5.03 -8.33 -3.47
C LEU A 220 -6.33 -8.50 -4.25
N ALA A 221 -7.07 -9.57 -3.99
CA ALA A 221 -8.43 -9.77 -4.47
C ALA A 221 -9.42 -9.52 -3.32
N GLY A 222 -10.51 -8.80 -3.60
CA GLY A 222 -11.59 -8.50 -2.67
C GLY A 222 -12.96 -8.89 -3.23
N PHE A 223 -13.83 -9.42 -2.38
CA PHE A 223 -15.23 -9.78 -2.65
C PHE A 223 -16.09 -9.37 -1.45
N GLY A 224 -16.86 -8.28 -1.59
CA GLY A 224 -17.40 -7.60 -0.41
C GLY A 224 -16.29 -7.44 0.64
N THR A 225 -16.54 -7.87 1.88
CA THR A 225 -15.57 -7.77 2.98
C THR A 225 -14.52 -8.88 3.03
N SER A 226 -14.48 -9.78 2.04
CA SER A 226 -13.52 -10.90 2.00
C SER A 226 -12.30 -10.57 1.15
N PHE A 227 -11.09 -10.78 1.68
CA PHE A 227 -9.84 -10.41 0.98
C PHE A 227 -8.83 -11.54 0.92
N HIS A 228 -8.13 -11.67 -0.21
CA HIS A 228 -7.17 -12.75 -0.44
C HIS A 228 -5.96 -12.26 -1.23
N ILE A 229 -4.78 -12.81 -0.92
CA ILE A 229 -3.60 -12.60 -1.78
C ILE A 229 -3.73 -13.47 -3.01
N ALA A 230 -3.92 -12.84 -4.16
CA ALA A 230 -4.06 -13.51 -5.46
C ALA A 230 -2.71 -13.86 -6.08
N PHE A 231 -1.70 -13.05 -5.81
CA PHE A 231 -0.37 -13.18 -6.39
C PHE A 231 0.65 -12.39 -5.56
N ALA A 232 1.87 -12.90 -5.48
CA ALA A 232 3.06 -12.17 -5.04
C ALA A 232 4.22 -12.53 -5.99
N SER A 233 4.97 -11.54 -6.47
CA SER A 233 6.15 -11.78 -7.30
C SER A 233 7.38 -12.09 -6.47
N ALA A 234 8.45 -12.58 -7.09
CA ALA A 234 9.78 -12.46 -6.51
C ALA A 234 10.19 -10.99 -6.34
N ALA A 235 11.25 -10.74 -5.57
CA ALA A 235 11.84 -9.42 -5.38
C ALA A 235 12.16 -8.73 -6.71
N LEU A 236 11.80 -7.45 -6.81
CA LEU A 236 11.97 -6.61 -7.98
C LEU A 236 13.15 -5.64 -7.80
N ALA A 237 14.09 -5.68 -8.74
CA ALA A 237 15.24 -4.77 -8.78
C ALA A 237 15.02 -3.51 -9.63
N PHE A 238 13.96 -3.50 -10.46
CA PHE A 238 13.61 -2.40 -11.38
C PHE A 238 14.75 -1.95 -12.30
N ASP A 239 15.62 -2.88 -12.71
CA ASP A 239 16.79 -2.62 -13.56
C ASP A 239 17.73 -1.53 -13.00
N LEU A 240 17.81 -1.45 -11.67
CA LEU A 240 18.72 -0.53 -11.00
C LEU A 240 20.03 -1.24 -10.71
N SER A 241 21.12 -0.83 -11.36
CA SER A 241 22.47 -1.40 -11.16
C SER A 241 22.98 -1.37 -9.71
N ARG A 242 22.38 -0.52 -8.85
CA ARG A 242 22.67 -0.50 -7.42
C ARG A 242 21.98 -1.62 -6.64
N ALA A 243 20.86 -2.15 -7.12
CA ALA A 243 20.06 -3.18 -6.47
C ALA A 243 20.85 -4.49 -6.22
N ASP A 244 21.82 -4.77 -7.11
CA ASP A 244 22.65 -5.98 -7.12
C ASP A 244 23.58 -6.11 -5.89
N ASN A 245 23.72 -5.05 -5.07
CA ASN A 245 24.45 -5.12 -3.80
C ASN A 245 23.48 -5.02 -2.61
N ALA A 246 22.95 -6.18 -2.21
CA ALA A 246 21.95 -6.28 -1.14
C ALA A 246 22.43 -5.83 0.24
N CYS A 247 23.73 -5.91 0.53
CA CYS A 247 24.28 -5.44 1.79
C CYS A 247 24.99 -4.08 1.70
N GLY A 248 24.96 -3.41 0.54
CA GLY A 248 25.67 -2.16 0.26
C GLY A 248 24.75 -1.03 -0.21
N GLU A 249 25.12 -0.35 -1.29
CA GLU A 249 24.42 0.85 -1.77
C GLU A 249 23.00 0.60 -2.31
N GLY A 250 22.59 -0.65 -2.53
CA GLY A 250 21.23 -1.06 -2.92
C GLY A 250 20.45 -1.79 -1.83
N ARG A 251 20.91 -1.70 -0.58
CA ARG A 251 20.28 -2.43 0.53
C ARG A 251 18.82 -2.04 0.75
N MET A 252 18.44 -0.78 0.50
CA MET A 252 17.05 -0.34 0.67
C MET A 252 16.45 0.04 -0.67
N LEU A 253 15.48 -0.75 -1.13
CA LEU A 253 14.61 -0.39 -2.23
C LEU A 253 13.20 -0.28 -1.67
N VAL A 254 12.70 0.96 -1.58
CA VAL A 254 11.45 1.27 -0.88
C VAL A 254 10.48 1.96 -1.82
N PRO A 255 9.42 1.27 -2.25
CA PRO A 255 8.34 1.89 -3.00
C PRO A 255 7.62 2.93 -2.14
N GLY A 256 7.64 4.18 -2.59
CA GLY A 256 7.00 5.31 -1.91
C GLY A 256 5.51 5.47 -2.27
N GLY A 257 5.11 5.04 -3.47
CA GLY A 257 3.72 5.11 -3.91
C GLY A 257 3.56 4.85 -5.41
N ILE A 258 2.39 4.32 -5.80
CA ILE A 258 1.97 4.28 -7.20
C ILE A 258 1.40 5.66 -7.52
N LEU A 259 2.09 6.41 -8.37
CA LEU A 259 1.76 7.82 -8.62
C LEU A 259 0.69 7.97 -9.70
N ARG A 260 0.74 7.09 -10.70
CA ARG A 260 -0.22 7.04 -11.81
C ARG A 260 -0.19 5.65 -12.43
N TRP A 261 -1.35 5.16 -12.88
CA TRP A 261 -1.43 4.04 -13.81
C TRP A 261 -2.32 4.41 -14.98
N ASP A 262 -1.71 4.55 -16.15
CA ASP A 262 -2.37 4.94 -17.37
C ASP A 262 -2.68 3.72 -18.24
N TYR A 263 -3.96 3.52 -18.50
CA TYR A 263 -4.49 2.49 -19.39
C TYR A 263 -4.89 3.05 -20.76
N ALA A 264 -4.94 4.38 -20.91
CA ALA A 264 -5.39 5.05 -22.12
C ALA A 264 -4.45 4.71 -23.29
N HIS A 265 -5.03 4.71 -24.49
CA HIS A 265 -4.31 4.43 -25.74
C HIS A 265 -3.52 3.10 -25.73
N ARG A 266 -3.91 2.14 -24.88
CA ARG A 266 -3.23 0.84 -24.67
C ARG A 266 -1.77 0.99 -24.20
N GLN A 267 -1.43 2.10 -23.54
CA GLN A 267 -0.06 2.39 -23.15
C GLN A 267 0.40 1.56 -21.93
N ASP A 268 -0.54 1.04 -21.12
CA ASP A 268 -0.32 0.19 -19.92
C ASP A 268 0.96 0.59 -19.17
N LYS A 269 0.96 1.82 -18.66
CA LYS A 269 2.12 2.47 -18.06
C LYS A 269 1.83 2.87 -16.63
N MET A 270 2.57 2.29 -15.69
CA MET A 270 2.55 2.68 -14.28
C MET A 270 3.78 3.51 -13.94
N ASP A 271 3.59 4.65 -13.31
CA ASP A 271 4.65 5.45 -12.71
C ASP A 271 4.73 5.15 -11.20
N LEU A 272 5.87 4.64 -10.75
CA LEU A 272 6.14 4.22 -9.38
C LEU A 272 7.22 5.09 -8.74
N LEU A 273 6.96 5.66 -7.56
CA LEU A 273 7.99 6.32 -6.76
C LEU A 273 8.81 5.28 -6.00
N LEU A 274 10.13 5.35 -6.10
CA LEU A 274 11.06 4.43 -5.46
C LEU A 274 12.18 5.21 -4.76
N SER A 275 12.35 4.98 -3.46
CA SER A 275 13.50 5.43 -2.68
C SER A 275 14.60 4.36 -2.74
N VAL A 276 15.82 4.79 -3.08
CA VAL A 276 17.02 3.96 -3.11
C VAL A 276 17.94 4.39 -1.98
N SER A 277 18.16 3.49 -1.03
CA SER A 277 19.01 3.67 0.16
C SER A 277 18.69 4.92 0.97
N ASP A 278 17.42 5.34 0.97
CA ASP A 278 16.92 6.56 1.62
C ASP A 278 17.67 7.85 1.23
N ALA A 279 18.38 7.81 0.10
CA ALA A 279 19.22 8.90 -0.38
C ALA A 279 18.70 9.52 -1.68
N GLN A 280 18.02 8.73 -2.51
CA GLN A 280 17.55 9.17 -3.82
C GLN A 280 16.14 8.68 -4.07
N ASN A 281 15.25 9.60 -4.45
CA ASN A 281 13.94 9.26 -4.98
C ASN A 281 13.99 9.21 -6.50
N ARG A 282 13.40 8.17 -7.09
CA ARG A 282 13.31 7.97 -8.54
C ARG A 282 11.87 7.65 -8.91
N VAL A 283 11.44 8.14 -10.06
CA VAL A 283 10.20 7.67 -10.69
C VAL A 283 10.59 6.60 -11.70
N VAL A 284 10.09 5.39 -11.49
CA VAL A 284 10.27 4.24 -12.38
C VAL A 284 8.99 4.06 -13.20
N GLN A 285 9.14 3.84 -14.51
CA GLN A 285 8.01 3.60 -15.41
C GLN A 285 7.96 2.11 -15.75
N ILE A 286 6.85 1.46 -15.41
CA ILE A 286 6.62 0.04 -15.64
C ILE A 286 5.59 -0.09 -16.76
N TYR A 287 5.97 -0.79 -17.83
CA TYR A 287 5.11 -1.01 -18.99
C TYR A 287 4.62 -2.46 -19.04
N GLY A 288 3.38 -2.67 -19.47
CA GLY A 288 2.83 -4.01 -19.70
C GLY A 288 2.36 -4.75 -18.44
N LEU A 289 2.26 -4.06 -17.31
CA LEU A 289 1.89 -4.67 -16.03
C LEU A 289 0.43 -5.14 -16.01
N LEU A 290 -0.52 -4.35 -16.53
CA LEU A 290 -1.91 -4.78 -16.66
C LEU A 290 -2.01 -6.02 -17.54
N ARG A 291 -1.31 -6.00 -18.68
CA ARG A 291 -1.26 -7.14 -19.60
C ARG A 291 -0.73 -8.39 -18.90
N PHE A 292 0.33 -8.28 -18.10
CA PHE A 292 0.85 -9.38 -17.29
C PHE A 292 -0.21 -9.89 -16.29
N ILE A 293 -0.86 -8.99 -15.56
CA ILE A 293 -1.87 -9.36 -14.55
C ILE A 293 -3.03 -10.16 -15.18
N HIS A 294 -3.48 -9.78 -16.37
CA HIS A 294 -4.52 -10.52 -17.10
C HIS A 294 -4.12 -11.95 -17.50
N THR A 295 -2.82 -12.27 -17.50
CA THR A 295 -2.34 -13.64 -17.77
C THR A 295 -2.29 -14.53 -16.52
N ILE A 296 -2.47 -13.97 -15.32
CA ILE A 296 -2.34 -14.72 -14.08
C ILE A 296 -3.49 -15.75 -13.98
N PRO A 297 -3.19 -17.06 -13.87
CA PRO A 297 -4.22 -18.11 -13.88
C PRO A 297 -5.24 -18.04 -12.75
N TYR A 298 -4.90 -17.35 -11.66
CA TYR A 298 -5.77 -17.13 -10.50
C TYR A 298 -7.16 -16.64 -10.92
N PHE A 299 -7.22 -15.58 -11.74
CA PHE A 299 -8.48 -14.95 -12.13
C PHE A 299 -9.33 -15.86 -13.01
N ALA A 300 -8.69 -16.62 -13.90
CA ALA A 300 -9.37 -17.63 -14.72
C ALA A 300 -9.95 -18.78 -13.86
N LYS A 301 -9.24 -19.23 -12.82
CA LYS A 301 -9.72 -20.28 -11.91
C LYS A 301 -10.83 -19.76 -10.99
N MET A 302 -10.71 -18.53 -10.52
CA MET A 302 -11.66 -17.90 -9.60
C MET A 302 -13.03 -17.68 -10.27
N SER A 303 -13.05 -17.21 -11.51
CA SER A 303 -14.29 -17.02 -12.28
C SER A 303 -15.15 -18.28 -12.41
N ARG A 304 -14.53 -19.47 -12.46
CA ARG A 304 -15.22 -20.77 -12.59
C ARG A 304 -15.82 -21.27 -11.29
N GLY A 305 -15.38 -20.73 -10.16
CA GLY A 305 -15.71 -21.23 -8.84
C GLY A 305 -16.94 -20.58 -8.18
N LYS A 306 -17.48 -19.50 -8.77
CA LYS A 306 -18.62 -18.70 -8.27
C LYS A 306 -19.96 -19.47 -8.15
N SER A 307 -19.97 -20.77 -8.47
CA SER A 307 -21.13 -21.66 -8.37
C SER A 307 -21.43 -22.13 -6.92
N LEU A 308 -20.61 -21.79 -5.93
CA LEU A 308 -20.80 -22.24 -4.54
C LEU A 308 -21.28 -21.08 -3.69
N ALA A 309 -22.53 -21.17 -3.25
CA ALA A 309 -23.28 -20.14 -2.52
C ALA A 309 -22.86 -19.95 -1.05
N ASP A 310 -21.60 -20.23 -0.69
CA ASP A 310 -21.13 -20.13 0.71
C ASP A 310 -19.78 -19.42 0.77
N GLU A 311 -19.80 -18.14 1.21
CA GLU A 311 -18.62 -17.31 1.42
C GLU A 311 -17.61 -17.95 2.37
N ALA A 312 -18.10 -18.69 3.39
CA ALA A 312 -17.26 -19.38 4.35
C ALA A 312 -16.46 -20.55 3.73
N LEU A 313 -17.06 -21.31 2.81
CA LEU A 313 -16.38 -22.39 2.08
C LEU A 313 -15.34 -21.85 1.09
N TRP A 314 -15.52 -20.61 0.61
CA TRP A 314 -14.60 -19.92 -0.28
C TRP A 314 -13.42 -19.28 0.45
N ASN A 315 -13.66 -18.61 1.56
CA ASN A 315 -12.63 -17.84 2.24
C ASN A 315 -11.48 -18.69 2.78
N PHE A 316 -11.78 -19.91 3.20
CA PHE A 316 -10.80 -20.78 3.82
C PHE A 316 -9.69 -21.25 2.86
N PRO A 317 -9.98 -21.89 1.70
CA PRO A 317 -8.92 -22.33 0.78
C PRO A 317 -8.04 -21.18 0.28
N TRP A 318 -8.63 -20.02 0.00
CA TRP A 318 -7.88 -18.87 -0.48
C TRP A 318 -7.06 -18.18 0.60
N SER A 319 -7.49 -18.25 1.87
CA SER A 319 -6.67 -17.82 3.00
C SER A 319 -5.40 -18.67 3.12
N VAL A 320 -5.51 -19.99 2.99
CA VAL A 320 -4.34 -20.88 3.02
C VAL A 320 -3.43 -20.59 1.83
N VAL A 321 -3.96 -20.57 0.60
CA VAL A 321 -3.17 -20.32 -0.61
C VAL A 321 -2.49 -18.94 -0.57
N GLY A 322 -3.20 -17.89 -0.15
CA GLY A 322 -2.64 -16.55 -0.05
C GLY A 322 -1.50 -16.46 0.98
N ASN A 323 -1.61 -17.20 2.09
CA ASN A 323 -0.56 -17.30 3.09
C ASN A 323 0.72 -17.93 2.50
N GLU A 324 0.58 -19.07 1.82
CA GLU A 324 1.69 -19.79 1.19
C GLU A 324 2.38 -18.97 0.09
N VAL A 325 1.60 -18.26 -0.73
CA VAL A 325 2.13 -17.39 -1.79
C VAL A 325 2.99 -16.26 -1.19
N LEU A 326 2.52 -15.63 -0.11
CA LEU A 326 3.30 -14.59 0.57
C LEU A 326 4.59 -15.13 1.18
N GLN A 327 4.53 -16.27 1.87
CA GLN A 327 5.71 -16.83 2.52
C GLN A 327 6.75 -17.31 1.49
N CYS A 328 6.33 -17.96 0.40
CA CYS A 328 7.20 -18.27 -0.74
C CYS A 328 7.87 -17.01 -1.31
N SER A 329 7.13 -15.90 -1.42
CA SER A 329 7.66 -14.62 -1.89
C SER A 329 8.75 -14.06 -0.97
N VAL A 330 8.53 -14.13 0.35
CA VAL A 330 9.51 -13.69 1.36
C VAL A 330 10.80 -14.51 1.26
N GLU A 331 10.69 -15.85 1.17
CA GLU A 331 11.84 -16.73 1.02
C GLU A 331 12.60 -16.47 -0.29
N ALA A 332 11.88 -16.24 -1.39
CA ALA A 332 12.50 -15.90 -2.67
C ALA A 332 13.29 -14.57 -2.59
N ALA A 333 12.73 -13.56 -1.92
CA ALA A 333 13.42 -12.29 -1.68
C ALA A 333 14.66 -12.45 -0.80
N ALA A 334 14.58 -13.30 0.23
CA ALA A 334 15.71 -13.62 1.08
C ALA A 334 16.83 -14.35 0.34
N ASN A 335 16.49 -15.41 -0.39
CA ASN A 335 17.45 -16.22 -1.12
C ASN A 335 18.15 -15.41 -2.22
N SER A 336 17.39 -14.66 -3.02
CA SER A 336 17.99 -13.76 -4.03
C SER A 336 18.93 -12.74 -3.39
N SER A 337 18.52 -12.11 -2.28
CA SER A 337 19.35 -11.10 -1.62
C SER A 337 20.61 -11.68 -0.96
N ARG A 338 20.57 -12.93 -0.48
CA ARG A 338 21.77 -13.63 0.04
C ARG A 338 22.75 -13.95 -1.09
N VAL A 339 22.25 -14.42 -2.23
CA VAL A 339 23.05 -14.67 -3.44
C VAL A 339 23.72 -13.37 -3.91
N ASP A 340 22.97 -12.28 -4.01
CA ASP A 340 23.48 -10.95 -4.39
C ASP A 340 24.55 -10.42 -3.40
N ALA A 341 24.44 -10.79 -2.12
CA ALA A 341 25.42 -10.47 -1.10
C ALA A 341 26.67 -11.36 -1.12
N GLY A 342 26.74 -12.37 -2.00
CA GLY A 342 27.82 -13.36 -2.01
C GLY A 342 27.80 -14.32 -0.82
N LEU A 343 26.68 -14.37 -0.10
CA LEU A 343 26.41 -15.29 1.00
C LEU A 343 25.70 -16.51 0.41
N MET A 344 26.45 -17.51 -0.09
CA MET A 344 25.82 -18.76 -0.52
C MET A 344 25.17 -19.49 0.67
N LEU A 345 24.05 -20.16 0.39
CA LEU A 345 23.20 -20.90 1.31
C LEU A 345 23.94 -21.98 2.11
#